data_AF-A0A523Z7R9-F1
#
_entry.id   AF-A0A523Z7R9-F1
#
_cell.length_a   1.000
_cell.length_b   1.000
_cell.length_c   1.000
_cell.angle_alpha   90.00
_cell.angle_beta   90.00
_cell.angle_gamma   90.00
#
_symmetry.space_group_name_H-M   'P 1'
#
loop_
_entity.id
_entity.type
_entity.pdbx_description
1 polymer ?
#
loop_
_entity_poly.entity_id
_entity_poly.type
_entity_poly.pdbx_seq_one_letter_code
_entity_poly.pdbx_strand_id
1 'polypeptide(L)'
;MEFLILGGLILIMDLLKRWKALSAMKKSLDALIALKIPFGIVIILTSIGFWGAHGAAGTFQGIIGIIAGAVLIFDLLKLIPKTEESKKQMDNAMSAVTIPVGVLAIVAGVIGLFM
;
A
#
# COMPACT_ATOMS: atom_id res chain seq x y z
N MET A 1 -4.55 2.55 13.66
CA MET A 1 -3.57 3.55 13.20
C MET A 1 -2.31 2.93 12.62
N GLU A 2 -1.61 2.06 13.36
CA GLU A 2 -0.29 1.54 12.96
C GLU A 2 -0.34 0.71 11.67
N PHE A 3 -1.41 -0.07 11.46
CA PHE A 3 -1.59 -0.86 10.24
C PHE A 3 -1.71 0.00 8.97
N LEU A 4 -2.26 1.21 9.08
CA LEU A 4 -2.43 2.14 7.96
C LEU A 4 -1.07 2.75 7.56
N ILE A 5 -0.24 3.06 8.55
CA ILE A 5 1.16 3.48 8.37
C ILE A 5 1.98 2.34 7.76
N LEU A 6 1.85 1.12 8.30
CA LEU A 6 2.48 -0.10 7.76
C LEU A 6 2.07 -0.33 6.29
N GLY A 7 0.78 -0.19 5.98
CA GLY A 7 0.27 -0.27 4.61
C GLY A 7 0.90 0.75 3.67
N GLY A 8 0.97 2.00 4.10
CA GLY A 8 1.62 3.07 3.34
C GLY A 8 3.12 2.82 3.12
N LEU A 9 3.83 2.31 4.13
CA LEU A 9 5.23 1.92 4.01
C LEU A 9 5.43 0.77 3.03
N ILE A 10 4.57 -0.26 3.06
CA ILE A 10 4.63 -1.40 2.12
C ILE A 10 4.41 -0.93 0.67
N LEU A 11 3.50 0.02 0.45
CA LEU A 11 3.27 0.64 -0.86
C LEU A 11 4.51 1.41 -1.36
N ILE A 12 5.16 2.17 -0.47
CA ILE A 12 6.38 2.93 -0.81
C ILE A 12 7.61 2.01 -1.00
N MET A 13 7.69 0.89 -0.29
CA MET A 13 8.77 -0.09 -0.46
C MET A 13 8.83 -0.66 -1.88
N ASP A 14 7.69 -0.73 -2.56
CA ASP A 14 7.65 -1.12 -3.97
C ASP A 14 8.30 -0.08 -4.90
N LEU A 15 8.35 1.19 -4.46
CA LEU A 15 9.13 2.22 -5.13
C LEU A 15 10.63 2.05 -4.88
N LEU A 16 11.00 1.67 -3.66
CA LEU A 16 12.41 1.44 -3.28
C LEU A 16 13.04 0.29 -4.08
N LYS A 17 12.26 -0.69 -4.57
CA LYS A 17 12.73 -1.71 -5.54
C LYS A 17 13.34 -1.12 -6.81
N ARG A 18 12.85 0.03 -7.28
CA ARG A 18 13.34 0.66 -8.51
C ARG A 18 14.70 1.34 -8.32
N TRP A 19 15.09 1.63 -7.09
CA TRP A 19 16.35 2.27 -6.81
C TRP A 19 17.49 1.25 -6.82
N LYS A 20 18.49 1.47 -7.67
CA LYS A 20 19.66 0.59 -7.84
C LYS A 20 20.36 0.26 -6.51
N ALA A 21 20.31 1.17 -5.54
CA ALA A 21 20.88 0.99 -4.20
C ALA A 21 20.24 -0.16 -3.39
N LEU A 22 18.98 -0.53 -3.69
CA LEU A 22 18.23 -1.59 -2.99
C LEU A 22 18.13 -2.90 -3.77
N SER A 23 18.87 -3.06 -4.87
CA SER A 23 18.90 -4.29 -5.67
C SER A 23 19.23 -5.55 -4.84
N ALA A 24 19.99 -5.41 -3.75
CA ALA A 24 20.31 -6.52 -2.85
C ALA A 24 19.09 -7.05 -2.09
N MET A 25 18.05 -6.23 -1.89
CA MET A 25 16.82 -6.63 -1.17
C MET A 25 15.77 -7.28 -2.06
N LYS A 26 16.00 -7.41 -3.37
CA LYS A 26 14.97 -7.86 -4.34
C LYS A 26 14.24 -9.14 -3.92
N LYS A 27 14.94 -10.12 -3.32
CA LYS A 27 14.34 -11.34 -2.74
C LYS A 27 13.41 -11.06 -1.56
N SER A 28 13.86 -10.29 -0.57
CA SER A 28 13.05 -9.91 0.59
C SER A 28 11.80 -9.13 0.17
N LEU A 29 11.95 -8.34 -0.88
CA LEU A 29 10.95 -7.44 -1.41
C LEU A 29 9.95 -8.21 -2.31
N ASP A 30 10.35 -9.32 -2.93
CA ASP A 30 9.46 -10.29 -3.59
C ASP A 30 8.71 -11.15 -2.56
N ALA A 31 9.34 -11.54 -1.45
CA ALA A 31 8.64 -12.19 -0.33
C ALA A 31 7.58 -11.24 0.29
N LEU A 32 7.88 -9.94 0.32
CA LEU A 32 6.95 -8.91 0.76
C LEU A 32 5.70 -8.82 -0.12
N ILE A 33 5.79 -9.11 -1.44
CA ILE A 33 4.63 -9.12 -2.36
C ILE A 33 3.57 -10.12 -1.88
N ALA A 34 3.97 -11.34 -1.50
CA ALA A 34 3.05 -12.35 -1.00
C ALA A 34 2.36 -11.90 0.31
N LEU A 35 3.07 -11.11 1.11
CA LEU A 35 2.57 -10.57 2.37
C LEU A 35 1.62 -9.37 2.18
N LYS A 36 1.60 -8.72 1.02
CA LYS A 36 0.72 -7.57 0.74
C LYS A 36 -0.76 -7.93 0.83
N ILE A 37 -1.13 -9.19 0.55
CA ILE A 37 -2.52 -9.66 0.62
C ILE A 37 -3.05 -9.66 2.06
N PRO A 38 -2.46 -10.42 3.01
CA PRO A 38 -2.96 -10.42 4.39
C PRO A 38 -2.90 -9.02 5.01
N PHE A 39 -1.85 -8.24 4.72
CA PHE A 39 -1.79 -6.85 5.17
C PHE A 39 -2.91 -5.98 4.57
N GLY A 40 -3.15 -6.07 3.27
CA GLY A 40 -4.21 -5.33 2.58
C GLY A 40 -5.60 -5.64 3.17
N ILE A 41 -5.88 -6.92 3.46
CA ILE A 41 -7.13 -7.34 4.11
C ILE A 41 -7.24 -6.76 5.52
N VAL A 42 -6.19 -6.88 6.34
CA VAL A 42 -6.17 -6.33 7.70
C VAL A 42 -6.38 -4.82 7.69
N ILE A 43 -5.76 -4.11 6.75
CA ILE A 43 -5.93 -2.66 6.57
C ILE A 43 -7.37 -2.32 6.20
N ILE A 44 -8.00 -3.05 5.28
CA ILE A 44 -9.41 -2.82 4.92
C ILE A 44 -10.31 -3.03 6.12
N LEU A 45 -10.17 -4.16 6.82
CA LEU A 45 -11.00 -4.49 7.98
C LEU A 45 -10.85 -3.48 9.12
N THR A 46 -9.61 -3.08 9.43
CA THR A 46 -9.36 -2.05 10.43
C THR A 46 -9.93 -0.69 10.01
N SER A 47 -9.81 -0.32 8.73
CA SER A 47 -10.31 0.95 8.19
C SER A 47 -11.83 1.05 8.18
N ILE A 48 -12.54 -0.05 7.91
CA ILE A 48 -14.00 -0.13 8.04
C ILE A 48 -14.41 0.12 9.51
N GLY A 49 -13.65 -0.42 10.47
CA GLY A 49 -13.90 -0.18 11.90
C GLY A 49 -13.73 1.27 12.34
N PHE A 50 -12.91 2.06 11.62
CA PHE A 50 -12.73 3.49 11.88
C PHE A 50 -13.79 4.38 11.20
N TRP A 51 -14.48 3.86 10.19
CA TRP A 51 -15.48 4.61 9.45
C TRP A 51 -16.64 5.01 10.37
N GLY A 52 -16.77 6.32 10.61
CA GLY A 52 -17.85 6.89 11.41
C GLY A 52 -17.64 6.84 12.93
N ALA A 53 -16.61 6.16 13.44
CA ALA A 53 -16.35 6.04 14.88
C ALA A 53 -15.67 7.29 15.49
N HIS A 54 -14.88 8.03 14.72
CA HIS A 54 -14.07 9.17 15.20
C HIS A 54 -14.33 10.47 14.42
N GLY A 55 -15.58 10.70 14.00
CA GLY A 55 -15.98 11.90 13.26
C GLY A 55 -15.32 12.02 11.88
N ALA A 56 -15.04 13.26 11.45
CA ALA A 56 -14.48 13.55 10.13
C ALA A 56 -13.08 12.93 9.92
N ALA A 57 -12.26 12.88 10.98
CA ALA A 57 -10.93 12.30 10.93
C ALA A 57 -10.96 10.77 10.76
N GLY A 58 -11.85 10.08 11.50
CA GLY A 58 -12.05 8.63 11.36
C GLY A 58 -12.59 8.25 9.98
N THR A 59 -13.46 9.08 9.41
CA THR A 59 -13.98 8.86 8.04
C THR A 59 -12.89 9.04 6.98
N PHE A 60 -12.06 10.09 7.09
CA PHE A 60 -10.92 10.29 6.19
C PHE A 60 -9.94 9.10 6.25
N GLN A 61 -9.63 8.61 7.44
CA GLN A 61 -8.78 7.43 7.64
C GLN A 61 -9.39 6.16 7.07
N GLY A 62 -10.69 5.94 7.31
CA GLY A 62 -11.41 4.79 6.78
C GLY A 62 -11.33 4.74 5.25
N ILE A 63 -11.58 5.87 4.59
CA ILE A 63 -11.53 5.98 3.12
C ILE A 63 -10.11 5.73 2.61
N ILE A 64 -9.12 6.43 3.16
CA ILE A 64 -7.72 6.30 2.71
C ILE A 64 -7.19 4.88 2.95
N GLY A 65 -7.52 4.27 4.08
CA GLY A 65 -7.09 2.91 4.40
C GLY A 65 -7.75 1.86 3.50
N ILE A 66 -9.03 2.01 3.14
CA ILE A 66 -9.68 1.14 2.15
C ILE A 66 -8.99 1.26 0.79
N ILE A 67 -8.68 2.49 0.35
CA ILE A 67 -7.97 2.73 -0.91
C ILE A 67 -6.56 2.10 -0.86
N ALA A 68 -5.82 2.29 0.24
CA ALA A 68 -4.49 1.71 0.41
C ALA A 68 -4.50 0.18 0.41
N GLY A 69 -5.46 -0.43 1.11
CA GLY A 69 -5.64 -1.87 1.13
C GLY A 69 -6.05 -2.44 -0.23
N ALA A 70 -6.94 -1.75 -0.96
CA ALA A 70 -7.30 -2.13 -2.33
C ALA A 70 -6.10 -2.08 -3.27
N VAL A 71 -5.26 -1.04 -3.18
CA VAL A 71 -4.03 -0.93 -4.00
C VAL A 71 -3.03 -2.04 -3.65
N LEU A 72 -2.88 -2.41 -2.38
CA LEU A 72 -2.04 -3.54 -1.96
C LEU A 72 -2.52 -4.87 -2.55
N ILE A 73 -3.84 -5.07 -2.64
CA ILE A 73 -4.43 -6.26 -3.26
C ILE A 73 -4.26 -6.21 -4.78
N PHE A 74 -4.49 -5.06 -5.42
CA PHE A 74 -4.27 -4.90 -6.86
C PHE A 74 -2.82 -5.15 -7.28
N ASP A 75 -1.87 -4.93 -6.38
CA ASP A 75 -0.45 -5.21 -6.61
C ASP A 75 -0.16 -6.70 -6.92
N LEU A 76 -1.11 -7.60 -6.62
CA LEU A 76 -1.10 -8.99 -7.09
C LEU A 76 -1.16 -9.13 -8.60
N LEU A 77 -1.69 -8.15 -9.34
CA LEU A 77 -1.71 -8.22 -10.80
C LEU A 77 -0.29 -8.29 -11.38
N LYS A 78 0.73 -7.86 -10.63
CA LYS A 78 2.15 -8.02 -10.97
C LYS A 78 2.68 -9.45 -10.87
N LEU A 79 1.99 -10.33 -10.13
CA LEU A 79 2.31 -11.77 -10.04
C LEU A 79 1.81 -12.57 -11.25
N ILE A 80 0.90 -12.01 -12.06
CA ILE A 80 0.42 -12.66 -13.28
C ILE A 80 1.55 -12.64 -14.31
N PRO A 81 1.95 -13.78 -14.89
CA PRO A 81 2.99 -13.84 -15.90
C PRO A 81 2.56 -13.05 -17.14
N LYS A 82 3.26 -11.95 -17.42
CA LYS A 82 3.10 -11.11 -18.61
C LYS A 82 4.42 -10.97 -19.35
N THR A 83 4.37 -10.66 -20.65
CA THR A 83 5.54 -10.32 -21.47
C THR A 83 6.33 -9.16 -20.84
N GLU A 84 7.67 -9.13 -21.03
CA GLU A 84 8.55 -8.13 -20.39
C GLU A 84 8.11 -6.68 -20.62
N GLU A 85 7.55 -6.41 -21.80
CA GLU A 85 7.06 -5.09 -22.19
C GLU A 85 5.80 -4.68 -21.42
N SER A 86 4.85 -5.62 -21.28
CA SER A 86 3.65 -5.43 -20.44
C SER A 86 4.00 -5.30 -18.96
N LYS A 87 5.06 -5.97 -18.49
CA LYS A 87 5.52 -5.88 -17.11
C LYS A 87 6.05 -4.48 -16.78
N LYS A 88 6.86 -3.89 -17.67
CA LYS A 88 7.38 -2.52 -17.51
C LYS A 88 6.28 -1.45 -17.53
N GLN A 89 5.33 -1.56 -18.44
CA GLN A 89 4.21 -0.60 -18.52
C GLN A 89 3.33 -0.67 -17.27
N MET A 90 3.01 -1.89 -16.82
CA MET A 90 2.20 -2.10 -15.62
C MET A 90 2.92 -1.64 -14.35
N ASP A 91 4.23 -1.89 -14.23
CA ASP A 91 5.02 -1.38 -13.11
C ASP A 91 5.06 0.16 -13.08
N ASN A 92 5.17 0.83 -14.24
CA ASN A 92 5.14 2.30 -14.30
C ASN A 92 3.76 2.84 -13.91
N ALA A 93 2.69 2.28 -14.47
CA ALA A 93 1.33 2.69 -14.19
C ALA A 93 0.94 2.48 -12.72
N MET A 94 1.31 1.32 -12.16
CA MET A 94 1.07 1.05 -10.74
C MET A 94 1.90 1.98 -9.85
N SER A 95 3.18 2.22 -10.17
CA SER A 95 3.99 3.16 -9.37
C SER A 95 3.36 4.56 -9.30
N ALA A 96 2.78 5.06 -10.39
CA ALA A 96 2.14 6.38 -10.41
C ALA A 96 0.94 6.49 -9.44
N VAL A 97 0.27 5.37 -9.13
CA VAL A 97 -0.90 5.32 -8.23
C VAL A 97 -0.50 4.88 -6.82
N THR A 98 0.42 3.92 -6.71
CA THR A 98 0.88 3.33 -5.46
C THR A 98 1.62 4.33 -4.57
N ILE A 99 2.42 5.23 -5.14
CA ILE A 99 3.21 6.18 -4.34
C ILE A 99 2.32 7.24 -3.68
N PRO A 100 1.46 7.98 -4.41
CA PRO A 100 0.64 9.00 -3.78
C PRO A 100 -0.30 8.38 -2.74
N VAL A 101 -0.87 7.21 -3.03
CA VAL A 101 -1.72 6.48 -2.08
C VAL A 101 -0.93 6.04 -0.85
N GLY A 102 0.31 5.55 -1.02
CA GLY A 102 1.18 5.17 0.09
C GLY A 102 1.52 6.36 1.01
N VAL A 103 1.84 7.52 0.43
CA VAL A 103 2.09 8.76 1.19
C VAL A 103 0.82 9.21 1.93
N LEU A 104 -0.33 9.21 1.26
CA LEU A 104 -1.61 9.55 1.88
C LEU A 104 -1.97 8.59 3.02
N ALA A 105 -1.69 7.30 2.87
CA ALA A 105 -1.89 6.30 3.93
C ALA A 105 -1.01 6.57 5.16
N ILE A 106 0.26 6.93 4.97
CA ILE A 106 1.13 7.32 6.09
C ILE A 106 0.58 8.58 6.77
N VAL A 107 0.23 9.61 6.00
CA VAL A 107 -0.31 10.86 6.55
C VAL A 107 -1.60 10.61 7.33
N ALA A 108 -2.54 9.86 6.76
CA ALA A 108 -3.79 9.50 7.42
C ALA A 108 -3.56 8.69 8.71
N GLY A 109 -2.62 7.74 8.67
CA GLY A 109 -2.25 6.95 9.84
C GLY A 109 -1.57 7.78 10.94
N VAL A 110 -0.71 8.73 10.59
CA VAL A 110 -0.05 9.65 11.53
C VAL A 110 -1.07 10.59 12.16
N ILE A 111 -1.93 11.23 11.37
CA ILE A 111 -3.01 12.11 11.88
C ILE A 111 -3.82 11.36 12.94
N GLY A 112 -4.05 10.07 12.73
CA GLY A 112 -4.79 9.27 13.66
C GLY A 112 -4.07 8.82 14.90
N LEU A 113 -2.75 8.74 14.90
CA LEU A 113 -2.03 8.51 16.16
C LEU A 113 -2.16 9.69 17.13
N PHE A 114 -2.51 10.88 16.63
CA PHE A 114 -2.59 12.11 17.41
C PHE A 114 -4.02 12.62 17.63
N MET A 115 -5.05 11.87 17.21
CA MET A 115 -6.48 12.19 17.40
C MET A 115 -7.19 11.04 18.11
#